data_AF-A0A6A5GI10-F1
#
_entry.id   AF-A0A6A5GI10-F1
#
_cell.length_a   1.000
_cell.length_b   1.000
_cell.length_c   1.000
_cell.angle_alpha   90.00
_cell.angle_beta   90.00
_cell.angle_gamma   90.00
#
_symmetry.space_group_name_H-M   'P 1'
#
loop_
_entity.id
_entity.type
_entity.pdbx_description
1 polymer ?
#
loop_
_entity_poly.entity_id
_entity_poly.type
_entity_poly.pdbx_seq_one_letter_code
_entity_poly.pdbx_strand_id
1 'polypeptide(L)'
;MLLKHQKSISQELNFIALSDPEKRTEFWDTIRKVLADTEATTGTKLLLEKRSLTLRNVMAPDVFSILNYFNPNCIEEIQFKGEFRVAQPLYGIVDLPHWNHLTDVTLHGFDIGNIAQNISHLEWFSADVRVLTAEDVLQIKNMMLRSGQLKMCKLYGYSNQNESFQQSLGPIFTEEEFQEGIQEQTWKFNSSIPGNVLEVKCVGPTIVFEMT
;
A
#
# COMPACT_ATOMS: atom_id res chain seq x y z
N MET A 1 29.90 5.10 -6.08
CA MET A 1 29.29 4.56 -4.84
C MET A 1 28.22 5.52 -4.37
N LEU A 2 26.94 5.19 -4.57
CA LEU A 2 25.79 6.03 -4.19
C LEU A 2 25.70 6.30 -2.68
N LEU A 3 26.22 5.39 -1.86
CA LEU A 3 26.11 5.41 -0.40
C LEU A 3 27.16 6.29 0.32
N LYS A 4 28.33 6.54 -0.28
CA LYS A 4 29.44 7.26 0.38
C LYS A 4 29.33 8.79 0.33
N HIS A 5 28.37 9.34 -0.40
CA HIS A 5 28.25 10.78 -0.64
C HIS A 5 26.89 11.36 -0.28
N GLN A 6 26.07 10.63 0.48
CA GLN A 6 24.77 11.13 0.91
C GLN A 6 24.98 12.18 2.02
N LYS A 7 24.81 13.46 1.66
CA LYS A 7 24.94 14.60 2.59
C LYS A 7 23.59 15.08 3.15
N SER A 8 22.47 14.56 2.64
CA SER A 8 21.11 14.95 3.01
C SER A 8 20.11 13.84 2.71
N ILE A 9 18.93 13.92 3.35
CA ILE A 9 17.75 13.18 2.92
C ILE A 9 17.51 13.50 1.45
N SER A 10 17.40 12.48 0.62
CA SER A 10 17.15 12.65 -0.82
C SER A 10 15.77 12.10 -1.16
N GLN A 11 15.13 12.72 -2.15
CA GLN A 11 13.68 12.64 -2.30
C GLN A 11 13.18 11.23 -2.60
N GLU A 12 13.80 10.54 -3.58
CA GLU A 12 13.27 9.30 -4.10
C GLU A 12 14.38 8.27 -4.38
N LEU A 13 14.02 6.99 -4.29
CA LEU A 13 14.83 5.89 -4.78
C LEU A 13 13.93 4.83 -5.43
N ASN A 14 14.26 4.49 -6.67
CA ASN A 14 13.48 3.57 -7.49
C ASN A 14 14.33 2.38 -7.92
N PHE A 15 13.86 1.18 -7.59
CA PHE A 15 14.41 -0.08 -8.11
C PHE A 15 13.35 -0.79 -8.94
N ILE A 16 13.68 -1.04 -10.21
CA ILE A 16 12.74 -1.60 -11.19
C ILE A 16 13.42 -2.81 -11.83
N ALA A 17 13.04 -4.00 -11.38
CA ALA A 17 13.48 -5.23 -12.02
C ALA A 17 12.69 -5.48 -13.30
N LEU A 18 13.26 -6.27 -14.22
CA LEU A 18 12.53 -6.77 -15.39
C LEU A 18 11.47 -7.80 -14.96
N SER A 19 10.48 -8.06 -15.82
CA SER A 19 9.45 -9.08 -15.56
C SER A 19 9.96 -10.51 -15.75
N ASP A 20 11.06 -10.68 -16.50
CA ASP A 20 11.71 -11.96 -16.73
C ASP A 20 12.22 -12.57 -15.41
N PRO A 21 11.84 -13.80 -15.03
CA PRO A 21 12.16 -14.35 -13.71
C PRO A 21 13.64 -14.46 -13.39
N GLU A 22 14.48 -14.87 -14.35
CA GLU A 22 15.92 -15.03 -14.15
C GLU A 22 16.58 -13.67 -13.96
N LYS A 23 16.32 -12.73 -14.89
CA LYS A 23 16.85 -11.36 -14.80
C LYS A 23 16.36 -10.60 -13.58
N ARG A 24 15.13 -10.85 -13.14
CA ARG A 24 14.55 -10.30 -11.91
C ARG A 24 15.32 -10.76 -10.68
N THR A 25 15.59 -12.07 -10.60
CA THR A 25 16.33 -12.67 -9.49
C THR A 25 17.75 -12.12 -9.44
N GLU A 26 18.44 -12.11 -10.59
CA GLU A 26 19.79 -11.55 -10.72
C GLU A 26 19.84 -10.07 -10.31
N PHE A 27 18.84 -9.28 -10.71
CA PHE A 27 18.75 -7.87 -10.35
C PHE A 27 18.67 -7.69 -8.83
N TRP A 28 17.74 -8.39 -8.15
CA TRP A 28 17.57 -8.26 -6.71
C TRP A 28 18.76 -8.82 -5.91
N ASP A 29 19.39 -9.89 -6.39
CA ASP A 29 20.65 -10.40 -5.83
C ASP A 29 21.77 -9.36 -5.95
N THR A 30 21.87 -8.68 -7.08
CA THR A 30 22.84 -7.61 -7.30
C THR A 30 22.61 -6.43 -6.36
N ILE A 31 21.35 -5.99 -6.17
CA ILE A 31 21.02 -4.92 -5.23
C ILE A 31 21.41 -5.32 -3.80
N ARG A 32 21.01 -6.51 -3.34
CA ARG A 32 21.39 -7.02 -2.02
C ARG A 32 22.90 -7.06 -1.83
N LYS A 33 23.62 -7.57 -2.84
CA LYS A 33 25.08 -7.65 -2.82
C LYS A 33 25.71 -6.27 -2.69
N VAL A 34 25.25 -5.28 -3.47
CA VAL A 34 25.78 -3.91 -3.37
C VAL A 34 25.55 -3.30 -1.99
N LEU A 35 24.39 -3.55 -1.38
CA LEU A 35 24.07 -3.07 -0.03
C LEU A 35 24.97 -3.74 1.02
N ALA A 36 25.09 -5.08 0.97
CA ALA A 36 25.91 -5.85 1.89
C ALA A 36 27.42 -5.56 1.73
N ASP A 37 27.94 -5.46 0.50
CA ASP A 37 29.34 -5.13 0.22
C ASP A 37 29.68 -3.72 0.73
N THR A 38 28.72 -2.80 0.68
CA THR A 38 28.92 -1.44 1.23
C THR A 38 29.01 -1.47 2.75
N GLU A 39 28.15 -2.22 3.42
CA GLU A 39 28.22 -2.42 4.88
C GLU A 39 29.57 -3.06 5.27
N ALA A 40 29.97 -4.13 4.59
CA ALA A 40 31.25 -4.80 4.83
C ALA A 40 32.46 -3.88 4.60
N THR A 41 32.43 -3.03 3.56
CA THR A 41 33.52 -2.10 3.24
C THR A 41 33.62 -0.95 4.24
N THR A 42 32.50 -0.49 4.79
CA THR A 42 32.46 0.67 5.69
C THR A 42 32.54 0.28 7.16
N GLY A 43 32.29 -1.00 7.49
CA GLY A 43 32.22 -1.50 8.87
C GLY A 43 30.97 -1.03 9.63
N THR A 44 30.06 -0.34 8.94
CA THR A 44 28.84 0.23 9.51
C THR A 44 27.69 0.03 8.54
N LYS A 45 26.52 -0.35 9.06
CA LYS A 45 25.30 -0.36 8.27
C LYS A 45 24.84 1.08 7.99
N LEU A 46 25.18 1.59 6.81
CA LEU A 46 24.75 2.91 6.37
C LEU A 46 23.27 2.83 5.95
N LEU A 47 22.41 3.51 6.71
CA LEU A 47 20.99 3.59 6.40
C LEU A 47 20.74 4.68 5.35
N LEU A 48 20.05 4.30 4.29
CA LEU A 48 19.59 5.21 3.25
C LEU A 48 18.53 6.16 3.82
N GLU A 49 18.81 7.45 3.75
CA GLU A 49 17.88 8.50 4.15
C GLU A 49 17.05 8.94 2.94
N LYS A 50 15.97 8.21 2.65
CA LYS A 50 15.08 8.45 1.51
C LYS A 50 13.66 8.66 1.99
N ARG A 51 12.96 9.64 1.40
CA ARG A 51 11.54 9.90 1.70
C ARG A 51 10.61 8.92 1.01
N SER A 52 10.90 8.60 -0.26
CA SER A 52 10.07 7.73 -1.07
C SER A 52 10.86 6.55 -1.64
N LEU A 53 10.29 5.34 -1.56
CA LEU A 53 10.87 4.12 -2.10
C LEU A 53 9.89 3.40 -3.04
N THR A 54 10.30 3.22 -4.29
CA THR A 54 9.58 2.36 -5.24
C THR A 54 10.34 1.08 -5.53
N LEU A 55 9.66 -0.06 -5.37
CA LEU A 55 10.16 -1.38 -5.76
C LEU A 55 9.19 -2.03 -6.76
N ARG A 56 9.64 -2.32 -7.98
CA ARG A 56 8.82 -2.95 -9.02
C ARG A 56 9.32 -4.32 -9.43
N ASN A 57 8.37 -5.22 -9.66
CA ASN A 57 8.61 -6.65 -9.92
C ASN A 57 9.42 -7.27 -8.76
N VAL A 58 8.99 -6.98 -7.54
CA VAL A 58 9.67 -7.40 -6.29
C VAL A 58 8.94 -8.57 -5.64
N MET A 59 9.65 -9.47 -4.95
CA MET A 59 9.03 -10.50 -4.11
C MET A 59 9.06 -10.09 -2.64
N ALA A 60 8.17 -10.66 -1.81
CA ALA A 60 8.10 -10.32 -0.39
C ALA A 60 9.46 -10.42 0.35
N PRO A 61 10.28 -11.48 0.16
CA PRO A 61 11.60 -11.55 0.79
C PRO A 61 12.54 -10.41 0.38
N ASP A 62 12.46 -9.98 -0.88
CA ASP A 62 13.28 -8.89 -1.40
C ASP A 62 12.91 -7.57 -0.73
N VAL A 63 11.61 -7.30 -0.55
CA VAL A 63 11.09 -6.11 0.16
C VAL A 63 11.74 -5.99 1.54
N PHE A 64 11.65 -7.05 2.36
CA PHE A 64 12.24 -7.04 3.71
C PHE A 64 13.76 -6.89 3.67
N SER A 65 14.43 -7.55 2.73
CA SER A 65 15.89 -7.48 2.60
C SER A 65 16.38 -6.06 2.26
N ILE A 66 15.62 -5.33 1.44
CA ILE A 66 15.97 -3.99 0.96
C ILE A 66 15.60 -2.94 2.00
N LEU A 67 14.38 -3.00 2.54
CA LEU A 67 13.85 -2.01 3.48
C LEU A 67 14.70 -1.91 4.75
N ASN A 68 15.34 -3.01 5.14
CA ASN A 68 16.31 -3.05 6.24
C ASN A 68 17.51 -2.11 6.07
N TYR A 69 17.79 -1.61 4.87
CA TYR A 69 18.86 -0.63 4.60
C TYR A 69 18.36 0.81 4.56
N PHE A 70 17.11 1.09 4.92
CA PHE A 70 16.54 2.43 4.97
C PHE A 70 16.39 2.91 6.41
N ASN A 71 16.60 4.21 6.62
CA ASN A 71 16.33 4.82 7.91
C ASN A 71 14.79 4.89 8.12
N PRO A 72 14.24 4.22 9.15
CA PRO A 72 12.81 4.17 9.38
C PRO A 72 12.19 5.55 9.66
N ASN A 73 12.98 6.51 10.13
CA ASN A 73 12.49 7.84 10.48
C ASN A 73 12.51 8.82 9.29
N CYS A 74 13.00 8.40 8.13
CA CYS A 74 13.09 9.24 6.93
C CYS A 74 12.07 8.87 5.85
N ILE A 75 11.61 7.62 5.83
CA ILE A 75 10.70 7.13 4.80
C ILE A 75 9.27 7.49 5.15
N GLU A 76 8.63 8.23 4.26
CA GLU A 76 7.25 8.71 4.37
C GLU A 76 6.37 7.98 3.35
N GLU A 77 6.94 7.52 2.23
CA GLU A 77 6.18 6.93 1.13
C GLU A 77 6.77 5.61 0.64
N ILE A 78 5.91 4.62 0.34
CA ILE A 78 6.31 3.39 -0.35
C ILE A 78 5.38 3.04 -1.51
N GLN A 79 5.98 2.61 -2.62
CA GLN A 79 5.29 2.00 -3.75
C GLN A 79 5.91 0.65 -4.10
N PHE A 80 5.31 -0.43 -3.62
CA PHE A 80 5.74 -1.79 -3.91
C PHE A 80 4.79 -2.45 -4.89
N LYS A 81 5.38 -3.10 -5.89
CA LYS A 81 4.65 -3.76 -6.96
C LYS A 81 5.25 -5.14 -7.20
N GLY A 82 4.52 -6.17 -6.77
CA GLY A 82 4.85 -7.57 -6.95
C GLY A 82 4.41 -8.11 -8.32
N GLU A 83 4.38 -9.44 -8.43
CA GLU A 83 3.91 -10.13 -9.63
C GLU A 83 2.37 -10.25 -9.64
N PHE A 84 1.76 -9.93 -10.78
CA PHE A 84 0.32 -9.69 -10.94
C PHE A 84 -0.60 -10.92 -10.92
N ARG A 85 -0.13 -12.08 -10.47
CA ARG A 85 -0.94 -13.32 -10.57
C ARG A 85 -1.88 -13.50 -9.40
N VAL A 86 -1.35 -13.39 -8.18
CA VAL A 86 -2.10 -13.53 -6.93
C VAL A 86 -1.40 -12.65 -5.91
N ALA A 87 -2.16 -11.84 -5.17
CA ALA A 87 -1.63 -11.02 -4.08
C ALA A 87 -0.80 -11.90 -3.14
N GLN A 88 0.48 -11.60 -2.99
CA GLN A 88 1.40 -12.32 -2.11
C GLN A 88 1.25 -11.78 -0.68
N PRO A 89 1.37 -12.63 0.35
CA PRO A 89 1.27 -12.14 1.71
C PRO A 89 2.50 -11.28 2.04
N LEU A 90 2.26 -10.11 2.61
CA LEU A 90 3.27 -9.17 3.09
C LEU A 90 3.00 -8.78 4.56
N TYR A 91 2.43 -9.70 5.34
CA TYR A 91 1.90 -9.43 6.69
C TYR A 91 2.91 -8.77 7.63
N GLY A 92 4.17 -9.20 7.62
CA GLY A 92 5.18 -8.65 8.54
C GLY A 92 5.66 -7.22 8.22
N ILE A 93 5.16 -6.57 7.16
CA ILE A 93 5.56 -5.19 6.85
C ILE A 93 5.07 -4.20 7.92
N VAL A 94 3.91 -4.48 8.52
CA VAL A 94 3.28 -3.61 9.52
C VAL A 94 4.04 -3.60 10.85
N ASP A 95 4.83 -4.65 11.10
CA ASP A 95 5.66 -4.80 12.28
C ASP A 95 7.01 -4.07 12.17
N LEU A 96 7.33 -3.54 10.99
CA LEU A 96 8.59 -2.84 10.77
C LEU A 96 8.55 -1.42 11.34
N PRO A 97 9.65 -0.92 11.92
CA PRO A 97 9.72 0.46 12.42
C PRO A 97 9.38 1.53 11.38
N HIS A 98 9.61 1.22 10.10
CA HIS A 98 9.28 2.08 8.96
C HIS A 98 7.77 2.34 8.87
N TRP A 99 6.93 1.33 9.15
CA TRP A 99 5.49 1.40 8.90
C TRP A 99 4.80 2.57 9.60
N ASN A 100 5.16 2.81 10.86
CA ASN A 100 4.56 3.87 11.69
C ASN A 100 4.96 5.29 11.25
N HIS A 101 5.96 5.44 10.39
CA HIS A 101 6.40 6.74 9.85
C HIS A 101 5.85 7.01 8.44
N LEU A 102 5.21 6.02 7.81
CA LEU A 102 4.62 6.19 6.48
C LEU A 102 3.37 7.06 6.55
N THR A 103 3.17 7.87 5.52
CA THR A 103 1.95 8.62 5.22
C THR A 103 1.23 8.03 4.01
N ASP A 104 2.00 7.53 3.03
CA ASP A 104 1.47 7.06 1.74
C ASP A 104 1.99 5.66 1.40
N VAL A 105 1.05 4.75 1.15
CA VAL A 105 1.37 3.34 0.92
C VAL A 105 0.64 2.81 -0.30
N THR A 106 1.40 2.29 -1.26
CA THR A 106 0.89 1.55 -2.41
C THR A 106 1.52 0.15 -2.48
N LEU A 107 0.70 -0.91 -2.37
CA LEU A 107 1.10 -2.30 -2.32
C LEU A 107 0.35 -3.12 -3.37
N HIS A 108 0.81 -3.05 -4.62
CA HIS A 108 0.24 -3.83 -5.71
C HIS A 108 0.86 -5.23 -5.78
N GLY A 109 0.03 -6.26 -5.92
CA GLY A 109 0.43 -7.66 -5.86
C GLY A 109 0.76 -8.14 -4.44
N PHE A 110 0.38 -7.39 -3.40
CA PHE A 110 0.63 -7.72 -2.00
C PHE A 110 -0.60 -7.51 -1.12
N ASP A 111 -0.79 -8.39 -0.14
CA ASP A 111 -1.82 -8.33 0.88
C ASP A 111 -1.18 -8.28 2.28
N ILE A 112 -1.57 -7.32 3.10
CA ILE A 112 -1.06 -7.14 4.47
C ILE A 112 -1.97 -7.72 5.55
N GLY A 113 -3.21 -8.12 5.21
CA GLY A 113 -4.21 -8.56 6.19
C GLY A 113 -4.59 -7.47 7.19
N ASN A 114 -5.68 -7.69 7.95
CA ASN A 114 -6.14 -6.82 9.05
C ASN A 114 -6.08 -5.31 8.74
N ILE A 115 -6.47 -4.94 7.53
CA ILE A 115 -6.15 -3.63 6.93
C ILE A 115 -6.59 -2.47 7.82
N ALA A 116 -7.83 -2.49 8.30
CA ALA A 116 -8.40 -1.41 9.10
C ALA A 116 -7.58 -1.08 10.37
N GLN A 117 -6.92 -2.06 10.96
CA GLN A 117 -6.10 -1.85 12.17
C GLN A 117 -4.73 -1.28 11.83
N ASN A 118 -4.22 -1.56 10.63
CA ASN A 118 -2.85 -1.29 10.24
C ASN A 118 -2.67 0.05 9.50
N ILE A 119 -3.75 0.68 9.01
CA ILE A 119 -3.65 1.86 8.12
C ILE A 119 -4.17 3.16 8.72
N SER A 120 -4.57 3.16 9.99
CA SER A 120 -5.29 4.29 10.59
C SER A 120 -4.48 5.59 10.67
N HIS A 121 -3.15 5.50 10.68
CA HIS A 121 -2.22 6.64 10.68
C HIS A 121 -1.83 7.13 9.29
N LEU A 122 -2.19 6.40 8.23
CA LEU A 122 -1.86 6.79 6.85
C LEU A 122 -2.81 7.88 6.35
N GLU A 123 -2.35 8.65 5.37
CA GLU A 123 -3.17 9.60 4.59
C GLU A 123 -3.69 8.96 3.29
N TRP A 124 -2.86 8.11 2.67
CA TRP A 124 -3.20 7.39 1.45
C TRP A 124 -2.82 5.90 1.56
N PHE A 125 -3.76 5.02 1.25
CA PHE A 125 -3.52 3.57 1.20
C PHE A 125 -4.11 2.96 -0.06
N SER A 126 -3.32 2.12 -0.73
CA SER A 126 -3.74 1.36 -1.90
C SER A 126 -3.12 -0.03 -1.87
N ALA A 127 -3.90 -1.11 -1.87
CA ALA A 127 -3.36 -2.47 -1.83
C ALA A 127 -4.26 -3.52 -2.49
N ASP A 128 -3.65 -4.61 -2.93
CA ASP A 128 -4.42 -5.81 -3.27
C ASP A 128 -4.85 -6.55 -1.99
N VAL A 129 -6.00 -7.22 -2.04
CA VAL A 129 -6.59 -7.95 -0.91
C VAL A 129 -7.00 -9.34 -1.37
N ARG A 130 -6.73 -10.36 -0.55
CA ARG A 130 -7.15 -11.74 -0.87
C ARG A 130 -8.61 -11.99 -0.53
N VAL A 131 -9.05 -11.46 0.61
CA VAL A 131 -10.43 -11.58 1.12
C VAL A 131 -10.80 -10.24 1.70
N LEU A 132 -11.96 -9.73 1.30
CA LEU A 132 -12.56 -8.54 1.88
C LEU A 132 -13.96 -8.89 2.39
N THR A 133 -14.17 -8.77 3.69
CA THR A 133 -15.46 -9.02 4.31
C THR A 133 -16.27 -7.73 4.48
N ALA A 134 -17.58 -7.86 4.70
CA ALA A 134 -18.42 -6.72 5.05
C ALA A 134 -17.94 -6.03 6.35
N GLU A 135 -17.43 -6.82 7.31
CA GLU A 135 -16.89 -6.29 8.56
C GLU A 135 -15.64 -5.43 8.32
N ASP A 136 -14.71 -5.88 7.47
CA ASP A 136 -13.51 -5.09 7.13
C ASP A 136 -13.89 -3.73 6.54
N VAL A 137 -14.87 -3.72 5.64
CA VAL A 137 -15.38 -2.50 5.01
C VAL A 137 -16.04 -1.56 6.02
N LEU A 138 -16.84 -2.10 6.92
CA LEU A 138 -17.44 -1.33 8.00
C LEU A 138 -16.38 -0.75 8.93
N GLN A 139 -15.33 -1.51 9.25
CA GLN A 139 -14.21 -1.04 10.06
C GLN A 139 -13.45 0.10 9.38
N ILE A 140 -13.12 -0.02 8.08
CA ILE A 140 -12.46 1.04 7.31
C ILE A 140 -13.34 2.29 7.24
N LYS A 141 -14.61 2.13 6.90
CA LYS A 141 -15.61 3.22 6.85
C LYS A 141 -15.65 3.96 8.19
N ASN A 142 -15.86 3.24 9.28
CA ASN A 142 -15.98 3.83 10.61
C ASN A 142 -14.68 4.46 11.10
N MET A 143 -13.53 3.87 10.77
CA MET A 143 -12.21 4.44 11.05
C MET A 143 -12.05 5.80 10.35
N MET A 144 -12.30 5.87 9.04
CA MET A 144 -12.17 7.11 8.26
C MET A 144 -13.14 8.19 8.74
N LEU A 145 -14.40 7.83 9.02
CA LEU A 145 -15.40 8.78 9.53
C LEU A 145 -15.01 9.39 10.89
N ARG A 146 -14.30 8.63 11.74
CA ARG A 146 -13.87 9.08 13.07
C ARG A 146 -12.60 9.93 13.05
N SER A 147 -11.55 9.50 12.35
CA SER A 147 -10.26 10.20 12.40
C SER A 147 -10.14 11.29 11.34
N GLY A 148 -10.68 11.05 10.13
CA GLY A 148 -10.45 11.88 8.96
C GLY A 148 -8.99 11.97 8.52
N GLN A 149 -8.07 11.19 9.11
CA GLN A 149 -6.64 11.19 8.79
C GLN A 149 -6.41 10.51 7.44
N LEU A 150 -6.90 9.29 7.29
CA LEU A 150 -6.91 8.58 6.02
C LEU A 150 -7.89 9.27 5.06
N LYS A 151 -7.36 9.85 3.99
CA LYS A 151 -8.10 10.56 2.95
C LYS A 151 -8.56 9.63 1.85
N MET A 152 -7.74 8.62 1.54
CA MET A 152 -8.06 7.63 0.52
C MET A 152 -7.66 6.22 0.96
N CYS A 153 -8.56 5.27 0.77
CA CYS A 153 -8.27 3.85 0.82
C CYS A 153 -8.76 3.18 -0.46
N LYS A 154 -7.88 2.53 -1.21
CA LYS A 154 -8.22 1.81 -2.44
C LYS A 154 -7.81 0.36 -2.35
N LEU A 155 -8.78 -0.55 -2.43
CA LEU A 155 -8.53 -1.98 -2.33
C LEU A 155 -8.88 -2.69 -3.63
N TYR A 156 -8.02 -3.62 -4.05
CA TYR A 156 -8.19 -4.41 -5.27
C TYR A 156 -8.28 -5.90 -4.92
N GLY A 157 -9.31 -6.61 -5.37
CA GLY A 157 -9.35 -8.07 -5.21
C GLY A 157 -10.75 -8.62 -4.95
N TYR A 158 -11.28 -9.33 -5.95
CA TYR A 158 -12.61 -9.98 -6.06
C TYR A 158 -12.73 -11.22 -5.13
N SER A 159 -13.90 -11.64 -4.60
CA SER A 159 -15.11 -12.03 -5.33
C SER A 159 -16.43 -12.07 -4.51
N ASN A 160 -16.49 -11.50 -3.30
CA ASN A 160 -17.72 -11.48 -2.48
C ASN A 160 -18.27 -10.07 -2.24
N GLN A 161 -18.35 -9.23 -3.29
CA GLN A 161 -19.28 -8.09 -3.28
C GLN A 161 -20.71 -8.58 -3.57
N ASN A 162 -21.14 -9.63 -2.89
CA ASN A 162 -22.50 -10.15 -2.97
C ASN A 162 -23.47 -9.12 -2.36
N GLU A 163 -24.77 -9.26 -2.65
CA GLU A 163 -25.79 -8.29 -2.18
C GLU A 163 -25.69 -8.02 -0.66
N SER A 164 -25.33 -9.02 0.15
CA SER A 164 -25.13 -8.85 1.59
C SER A 164 -24.01 -7.86 1.95
N PHE A 165 -22.92 -7.84 1.17
CA PHE A 165 -21.83 -6.89 1.34
C PHE A 165 -22.30 -5.47 1.00
N GLN A 166 -23.00 -5.29 -0.11
CA GLN A 166 -23.54 -4.00 -0.53
C GLN A 166 -24.59 -3.48 0.46
N GLN A 167 -25.48 -4.35 0.95
CA GLN A 167 -26.48 -4.01 1.98
C GLN A 167 -25.85 -3.53 3.29
N SER A 168 -24.65 -4.00 3.64
CA SER A 168 -23.94 -3.55 4.84
C SER A 168 -23.53 -2.07 4.80
N LEU A 169 -23.36 -1.50 3.60
CA LEU A 169 -23.06 -0.08 3.41
C LEU A 169 -24.32 0.79 3.51
N GLY A 170 -25.51 0.20 3.45
CA GLY A 170 -26.79 0.91 3.47
C GLY A 170 -27.27 1.31 2.07
N PRO A 171 -28.16 2.30 1.95
CA PRO A 171 -28.76 2.66 0.68
C PRO A 171 -27.72 3.28 -0.27
N ILE A 172 -27.75 2.83 -1.53
CA ILE A 172 -26.93 3.37 -2.61
C ILE A 172 -27.35 4.80 -2.89
N PHE A 173 -26.37 5.69 -3.06
CA PHE A 173 -26.57 7.09 -3.43
C PHE A 173 -26.73 7.23 -4.95
N THR A 174 -25.79 6.67 -5.72
CA THR A 174 -25.84 6.60 -7.18
C THR A 174 -25.40 5.22 -7.68
N GLU A 175 -26.00 4.80 -8.79
CA GLU A 175 -25.63 3.59 -9.53
C GLU A 175 -25.58 3.95 -11.01
N GLU A 176 -24.40 3.78 -11.61
CA GLU A 176 -24.12 4.23 -12.97
C GLU A 176 -23.33 3.17 -13.73
N GLU A 177 -23.56 3.05 -15.04
CA GLU A 177 -22.76 2.18 -15.89
C GLU A 177 -21.38 2.82 -16.13
N PHE A 178 -20.33 2.24 -15.56
CA PHE A 178 -18.96 2.71 -15.70
C PHE A 178 -18.36 2.30 -17.05
N GLN A 179 -18.61 1.05 -17.44
CA GLN A 179 -18.25 0.44 -18.72
C GLN A 179 -19.31 -0.60 -19.10
N GLU A 180 -19.32 -1.05 -20.36
CA GLU A 180 -20.28 -2.06 -20.83
C GLU A 180 -20.33 -3.27 -19.88
N GLY A 181 -21.44 -3.44 -19.17
CA GLY A 181 -21.65 -4.51 -18.20
C GLY A 181 -20.94 -4.37 -16.85
N ILE A 182 -20.31 -3.23 -16.55
CA ILE A 182 -19.68 -2.91 -15.25
C ILE A 182 -20.41 -1.72 -14.62
N GLN A 183 -21.06 -1.96 -13.48
CA GLN A 183 -21.70 -0.91 -12.69
C GLN A 183 -20.72 -0.31 -11.68
N GLU A 184 -20.81 1.00 -11.50
CA GLU A 184 -20.27 1.73 -10.37
C GLU A 184 -21.42 2.04 -9.39
N GLN A 185 -21.24 1.66 -8.14
CA GLN A 185 -22.16 1.99 -7.06
C GLN A 185 -21.45 2.90 -6.07
N THR A 186 -22.12 3.99 -5.68
CA THR A 186 -21.58 4.98 -4.75
C THR A 186 -22.47 5.11 -3.52
N TRP A 187 -21.86 5.22 -2.34
CA TRP A 187 -22.49 5.59 -1.07
C TRP A 187 -21.87 6.88 -0.54
N LYS A 188 -22.68 7.69 0.16
CA LYS A 188 -22.22 8.90 0.83
C LYS A 188 -22.55 8.89 2.31
N PHE A 189 -21.58 9.23 3.14
CA PHE A 189 -21.72 9.27 4.59
C PHE A 189 -21.20 10.61 5.12
N ASN A 190 -22.02 11.31 5.90
CA ASN A 190 -21.57 12.51 6.58
C ASN A 190 -20.60 12.14 7.71
N SER A 191 -19.43 12.78 7.76
CA SER A 191 -18.54 12.68 8.91
C SER A 191 -19.05 13.54 10.06
N SER A 192 -18.67 13.19 11.28
CA SER A 192 -18.81 14.08 12.44
C SER A 192 -17.89 15.29 12.37
N ILE A 193 -16.89 15.26 11.48
CA ILE A 193 -16.00 16.38 11.19
C ILE A 193 -16.73 17.32 10.21
N PRO A 194 -17.02 18.58 10.60
CA PRO A 194 -17.77 19.50 9.74
C PRO A 194 -17.11 19.70 8.38
N GLY A 195 -17.90 19.58 7.31
CA GLY A 195 -17.45 19.75 5.93
C GLY A 195 -16.94 18.49 5.25
N ASN A 196 -16.68 17.41 6.00
CA ASN A 196 -16.17 16.16 5.44
C ASN A 196 -17.31 15.19 5.08
N VAL A 197 -17.24 14.63 3.88
CA VAL A 197 -18.11 13.55 3.40
C VAL A 197 -17.23 12.37 2.99
N LEU A 198 -17.59 11.18 3.48
CA LEU A 198 -16.98 9.95 3.01
C LEU A 198 -17.80 9.41 1.83
N GLU A 199 -17.17 9.33 0.67
CA GLU A 199 -17.66 8.60 -0.48
C GLU A 199 -17.08 7.18 -0.48
N VAL A 200 -17.93 6.18 -0.69
CA VAL A 200 -17.49 4.80 -0.92
C VAL A 200 -17.96 4.40 -2.31
N LYS A 201 -17.04 3.94 -3.16
CA LYS A 201 -17.32 3.56 -4.56
C LYS A 201 -16.94 2.11 -4.77
N CYS A 202 -17.84 1.30 -5.31
CA CYS A 202 -17.59 -0.06 -5.73
C CYS A 202 -17.67 -0.14 -7.26
N VAL A 203 -16.57 -0.56 -7.90
CA VAL A 203 -16.48 -0.71 -9.36
C VAL A 203 -15.71 -1.99 -9.65
N GLY A 204 -16.36 -2.99 -10.22
CA GLY A 204 -15.73 -4.28 -10.51
C GLY A 204 -15.00 -4.90 -9.29
N PRO A 205 -13.65 -5.01 -9.28
CA PRO A 205 -12.88 -5.59 -8.15
C PRO A 205 -12.75 -4.68 -6.97
N THR A 206 -13.03 -3.41 -7.21
CA THR A 206 -12.36 -2.33 -6.55
C THR A 206 -13.36 -1.67 -5.64
N ILE A 207 -12.92 -1.45 -4.41
CA ILE A 207 -13.60 -0.56 -3.50
C ILE A 207 -12.67 0.62 -3.22
N VAL A 208 -13.26 1.82 -3.25
CA VAL A 208 -12.58 3.07 -2.99
C VAL A 208 -13.31 3.77 -1.86
N PHE A 209 -12.58 4.22 -0.86
CA PHE A 209 -13.07 5.10 0.20
C PHE A 209 -12.34 6.42 0.06
N GLU A 210 -13.08 7.51 -0.07
CA GLU A 210 -12.55 8.84 -0.34
C GLU A 210 -13.20 9.86 0.59
N MET A 211 -12.39 10.57 1.37
CA MET A 211 -12.85 11.66 2.22
C MET A 211 -12.74 12.98 1.44
N THR A 212 -13.89 13.59 1.13
CA THR A 212 -14.01 14.88 0.42
C THR A 212 -14.40 16.00 1.35
#